data_AF-A0A818VV35-F1
#
_entry.id   AF-A0A818VV35-F1
#
_cell.length_a   1.000
_cell.length_b   1.000
_cell.length_c   1.000
_cell.angle_alpha   90.00
_cell.angle_beta   90.00
_cell.angle_gamma   90.00
#
_symmetry.space_group_name_H-M   'P 1'
#
loop_
_entity.id
_entity.type
_entity.pdbx_description
1 polymer ?
#
loop_
_entity_poly.entity_id
_entity_poly.type
_entity_poly.pdbx_seq_one_letter_code
_entity_poly.pdbx_strand_id
1 'polypeptide(L)'
;MSMPSAFTQFQPNPDNQEIIHLQESIASLEKRLKELQKCGSQSNVAGQIQSLQTDINNFQQQVDNAAKSNRQEAKVLLEKFNDLQKSVAEMKNDLLQKIDTDNIDKCVMHLDGHRVLKAAEVADKMTTNSVTQLIKDYCSPDNRRQEDRRGDLIEFISYMNDRSRRKLFKSLLASMNIDEGNPKKIIDQRVVVSNKKTASFKCPHCTKDIVYKSAVYSEGYLVTCCYDNCKRKFHQVACPHCSGSNTWKNADYQQGSVVTCAYDTCKRKFQQVVCPHCFGSIVWKNADHKEGSVVTCPYETCKQKFQQLACTHCSGSIVWKNADHEEDEPVTCVYENCRRRFL
;
A
#
# COMPACT_ATOMS: atom_id res chain seq x y z
N MET A 1 11.82 -81.67 -42.60
CA MET A 1 11.32 -81.39 -41.24
C MET A 1 11.36 -79.89 -41.04
N SER A 2 10.22 -79.23 -41.22
CA SER A 2 10.10 -77.77 -41.09
C SER A 2 9.40 -77.47 -39.76
N MET A 3 10.11 -76.77 -38.87
CA MET A 3 9.56 -76.28 -37.60
C MET A 3 8.69 -75.04 -37.87
N PRO A 4 7.50 -74.90 -37.27
CA PRO A 4 6.73 -73.66 -37.36
C PRO A 4 7.29 -72.65 -36.35
N SER A 5 7.79 -71.52 -36.86
CA SER A 5 8.12 -70.34 -36.06
C SER A 5 6.84 -69.55 -35.79
N ALA A 6 6.25 -69.75 -34.61
CA ALA A 6 5.17 -68.91 -34.09
C ALA A 6 5.76 -67.94 -33.06
N PHE A 7 6.29 -66.81 -33.53
CA PHE A 7 6.55 -65.63 -32.68
C PHE A 7 5.25 -64.82 -32.61
N THR A 8 4.45 -65.08 -31.59
CA THR A 8 3.30 -64.23 -31.24
C THR A 8 3.86 -62.90 -30.72
N GLN A 9 3.72 -61.83 -31.49
CA GLN A 9 4.01 -60.48 -31.02
C GLN A 9 3.10 -60.18 -29.82
N PHE A 10 3.68 -60.09 -28.63
CA PHE A 10 3.00 -59.58 -27.45
C PHE A 10 2.67 -58.10 -27.71
N GLN A 11 1.42 -57.81 -28.06
CA GLN A 11 0.94 -56.43 -27.99
C GLN A 11 0.73 -56.07 -26.52
N PRO A 12 1.34 -54.99 -26.02
CA PRO A 12 1.11 -54.55 -24.65
C PRO A 12 -0.39 -54.30 -24.46
N ASN A 13 -0.92 -54.78 -23.34
CA ASN A 13 -2.32 -54.55 -22.96
C ASN A 13 -2.62 -53.04 -23.06
N PRO A 14 -3.61 -52.59 -23.84
CA PRO A 14 -3.92 -51.17 -24.03
C PRO A 14 -4.12 -50.43 -22.69
N ASP A 15 -4.63 -51.14 -21.68
CA ASP A 15 -4.82 -50.58 -20.35
C ASP A 15 -3.50 -50.30 -19.59
N ASN A 16 -2.38 -50.91 -19.98
CA ASN A 16 -1.05 -50.59 -19.42
C ASN A 16 -0.50 -49.28 -20.00
N GLN A 17 -0.94 -48.88 -21.20
CA GLN A 17 -0.52 -47.61 -21.79
C GLN A 17 -1.14 -46.41 -21.05
N GLU A 18 -2.39 -46.53 -20.61
CA GLU A 18 -3.05 -45.49 -19.82
C GLU A 18 -2.36 -45.28 -18.46
N ILE A 19 -1.92 -46.36 -17.81
CA ILE A 19 -1.18 -46.31 -16.54
C ILE A 19 0.21 -45.67 -16.72
N ILE A 20 0.92 -46.00 -17.79
CA ILE A 20 2.22 -45.38 -18.11
C ILE A 20 2.05 -43.87 -18.33
N HIS A 21 1.02 -43.46 -19.07
CA HIS A 21 0.73 -42.04 -19.30
C HIS A 21 0.40 -41.29 -18.00
N LEU A 22 -0.32 -41.92 -17.08
CA LEU A 22 -0.61 -41.35 -15.76
C LEU A 22 0.67 -41.18 -14.92
N GLN A 23 1.59 -42.14 -14.97
CA GLN A 23 2.88 -42.05 -14.26
C GLN A 23 3.76 -40.91 -14.79
N GLU A 24 3.83 -40.74 -16.12
CA GLU A 24 4.57 -39.64 -16.76
C GLU A 24 3.97 -38.27 -16.40
N SER A 25 2.65 -38.18 -16.33
CA SER A 25 1.93 -36.97 -15.92
C SER A 25 2.23 -36.59 -14.46
N ILE A 26 2.28 -37.56 -13.53
CA ILE A 26 2.68 -37.32 -12.13
C ILE A 26 4.13 -36.78 -12.07
N ALA A 27 5.06 -37.44 -12.77
CA ALA A 27 6.46 -37.02 -12.77
C ALA A 27 6.64 -35.59 -13.32
N SER A 28 5.86 -35.22 -14.33
CA SER A 28 5.81 -33.85 -14.89
C SER A 28 5.30 -32.83 -13.87
N LEU A 29 4.22 -33.14 -13.15
CA LEU A 29 3.67 -32.28 -12.10
C LEU A 29 4.64 -32.10 -10.93
N GLU A 30 5.29 -33.17 -10.47
CA GLU A 30 6.31 -33.12 -9.41
C GLU A 30 7.50 -32.24 -9.82
N LYS A 31 7.94 -32.32 -11.08
CA LYS A 31 9.02 -31.50 -11.60
C LYS A 31 8.64 -30.01 -11.57
N ARG A 32 7.44 -29.65 -12.06
CA ARG A 32 6.94 -28.27 -12.04
C ARG A 32 6.78 -27.75 -10.60
N LEU A 33 6.32 -28.60 -9.68
CA LEU A 33 6.22 -28.26 -8.26
C LEU A 33 7.60 -27.90 -7.67
N LYS A 34 8.63 -28.70 -7.96
CA LYS A 34 10.02 -28.43 -7.52
C LYS A 34 10.61 -27.17 -8.15
N GLU A 35 10.26 -26.86 -9.40
CA GLU A 35 10.68 -25.62 -10.07
C GLU A 35 10.04 -24.40 -9.39
N LEU A 36 8.76 -24.48 -9.03
CA LEU A 36 8.06 -23.41 -8.31
C LEU A 36 8.64 -23.16 -6.91
N GLN A 37 9.07 -24.21 -6.20
CA GLN A 37 9.75 -24.06 -4.91
C GLN A 37 11.06 -23.28 -5.00
N LYS A 38 11.74 -23.30 -6.16
CA LYS A 38 13.00 -22.58 -6.38
C LYS A 38 12.79 -21.12 -6.77
N CYS A 39 11.65 -20.78 -7.35
CA CYS A 39 11.30 -19.43 -7.77
C CYS A 39 10.84 -18.58 -6.58
N GLY A 40 11.78 -18.18 -5.72
CA GLY A 40 11.52 -17.22 -4.63
C GLY A 40 10.93 -15.90 -5.15
N SER A 41 9.77 -15.52 -4.60
CA SER A 41 9.13 -14.19 -4.65
C SER A 41 9.06 -13.47 -6.02
N GLN A 42 8.95 -14.21 -7.13
CA GLN A 42 8.73 -13.59 -8.44
C GLN A 42 7.25 -13.22 -8.66
N SER A 43 7.00 -12.12 -9.39
CA SER A 43 5.67 -11.52 -9.62
C SER A 43 4.68 -12.36 -10.43
N ASN A 44 5.05 -13.59 -10.85
CA ASN A 44 4.21 -14.49 -11.63
C ASN A 44 3.91 -15.83 -10.92
N VAL A 45 4.35 -16.02 -9.68
CA VAL A 45 4.15 -17.31 -8.98
C VAL A 45 2.66 -17.63 -8.77
N ALA A 46 1.81 -16.62 -8.56
CA ALA A 46 0.37 -16.81 -8.44
C ALA A 46 -0.28 -17.41 -9.70
N GLY A 47 0.10 -16.93 -10.88
CA GLY A 47 -0.41 -17.45 -12.16
C GLY A 47 0.05 -18.89 -12.41
N GLN A 48 1.29 -19.21 -12.04
CA GLN A 48 1.84 -20.56 -12.17
C GLN A 48 1.18 -21.57 -11.21
N ILE A 49 0.86 -21.16 -9.98
CA ILE A 49 0.11 -21.98 -9.03
C ILE A 49 -1.31 -22.26 -9.56
N GLN A 50 -1.98 -21.27 -10.13
CA GLN A 50 -3.33 -21.45 -10.68
C GLN A 50 -3.34 -22.40 -11.90
N SER A 51 -2.32 -22.30 -12.76
CA SER A 51 -2.11 -23.26 -13.85
C SER A 51 -1.88 -24.68 -13.29
N LEU A 52 -1.00 -24.83 -12.29
CA LEU A 52 -0.73 -26.13 -11.68
C LEU A 52 -1.98 -26.75 -11.03
N GLN A 53 -2.80 -25.95 -10.36
CA GLN A 53 -4.07 -26.41 -9.79
C GLN A 53 -5.04 -26.93 -10.85
N THR A 54 -5.05 -26.28 -12.02
CA THR A 54 -5.87 -26.72 -13.15
C THR A 54 -5.41 -28.08 -13.67
N ASP A 55 -4.09 -28.26 -13.80
CA ASP A 55 -3.51 -29.53 -14.26
C ASP A 55 -3.76 -30.67 -13.27
N ILE A 56 -3.70 -30.39 -11.96
CA ILE A 56 -4.07 -31.32 -10.89
C ILE A 56 -5.54 -31.72 -11.02
N ASN A 57 -6.46 -30.77 -11.18
CA ASN A 57 -7.89 -31.08 -11.31
C ASN A 57 -8.18 -31.95 -12.54
N ASN A 58 -7.53 -31.66 -13.68
CA ASN A 58 -7.63 -32.47 -14.89
C ASN A 58 -7.09 -33.89 -14.66
N PHE A 59 -5.98 -34.03 -13.93
CA PHE A 59 -5.40 -35.32 -13.61
C PHE A 59 -6.28 -36.14 -12.66
N GLN A 60 -6.89 -35.52 -11.64
CA GLN A 60 -7.84 -36.19 -10.73
C GLN A 60 -8.98 -36.85 -11.53
N GLN A 61 -9.51 -36.14 -12.53
CA GLN A 61 -10.57 -36.68 -13.38
C GLN A 61 -10.11 -37.91 -14.17
N GLN A 62 -8.86 -37.93 -14.65
CA GLN A 62 -8.28 -39.10 -15.33
C GLN A 62 -8.10 -40.28 -14.37
N VAL A 63 -7.61 -40.03 -13.15
CA VAL A 63 -7.48 -41.08 -12.11
C VAL A 63 -8.84 -41.64 -11.71
N ASP A 64 -9.86 -40.80 -11.53
CA ASP A 64 -11.21 -41.24 -11.17
C ASP A 64 -11.84 -42.12 -12.26
N ASN A 65 -11.54 -41.84 -13.52
CA ASN A 65 -11.97 -42.67 -14.65
C ASN A 65 -11.22 -44.02 -14.66
N ALA A 66 -9.90 -44.02 -14.41
CA ALA A 66 -9.10 -45.24 -14.32
C ALA A 66 -9.38 -46.07 -13.06
N ALA A 67 -9.83 -45.46 -11.96
CA ALA A 67 -10.19 -46.17 -10.74
C ALA A 67 -11.48 -47.01 -10.91
N LYS A 68 -12.41 -46.56 -11.77
CA LYS A 68 -13.66 -47.28 -12.08
C LYS A 68 -13.45 -48.60 -12.82
N SER A 69 -12.31 -48.77 -13.50
CA SER A 69 -11.95 -50.03 -14.18
C SER A 69 -11.26 -51.07 -13.27
N ASN A 70 -11.26 -50.83 -11.94
CA ASN A 70 -10.92 -51.77 -10.87
C ASN A 70 -9.53 -52.42 -10.98
N ARG A 71 -8.48 -51.60 -10.86
CA ARG A 71 -7.08 -52.04 -10.84
C ARG A 71 -6.39 -51.67 -9.52
N GLN A 72 -5.66 -52.63 -8.95
CA GLN A 72 -4.82 -52.42 -7.77
C GLN A 72 -3.75 -51.34 -8.00
N GLU A 73 -3.28 -51.16 -9.25
CA GLU A 73 -2.33 -50.11 -9.64
C GLU A 73 -2.93 -48.70 -9.61
N ALA A 74 -4.24 -48.55 -9.83
CA ALA A 74 -4.93 -47.26 -9.71
C ALA A 74 -4.96 -46.76 -8.26
N LYS A 75 -4.98 -47.67 -7.27
CA LYS A 75 -4.89 -47.30 -5.85
C LYS A 75 -3.54 -46.67 -5.50
N VAL A 76 -2.45 -47.24 -6.01
CA VAL A 76 -1.09 -46.70 -5.79
C VAL A 76 -0.93 -45.34 -6.46
N LEU A 77 -1.51 -45.15 -7.65
CA LEU A 77 -1.53 -43.85 -8.33
C LEU A 77 -2.37 -42.82 -7.57
N LEU A 78 -3.51 -43.22 -7.02
CA LEU A 78 -4.38 -42.35 -6.23
C LEU A 78 -3.69 -41.89 -4.93
N GLU A 79 -2.97 -42.77 -4.24
CA GLU A 79 -2.18 -42.39 -3.05
C GLU A 79 -1.12 -41.35 -3.38
N LYS A 80 -0.31 -41.60 -4.43
CA LYS A 80 0.71 -40.63 -4.89
C LYS A 80 0.09 -39.29 -5.30
N PHE A 81 -1.08 -39.33 -5.91
CA PHE A 81 -1.77 -38.11 -6.31
C PHE A 81 -2.30 -37.30 -5.12
N ASN A 82 -2.82 -37.97 -4.09
CA ASN A 82 -3.25 -37.33 -2.86
C ASN A 82 -2.07 -36.65 -2.14
N ASP A 83 -0.90 -37.30 -2.12
CA ASP A 83 0.32 -36.70 -1.56
C ASP A 83 0.75 -35.44 -2.33
N LEU A 84 0.62 -35.46 -3.66
CA LEU A 84 0.89 -34.30 -4.51
C LEU A 84 -0.10 -33.15 -4.23
N GLN A 85 -1.40 -33.43 -4.10
CA GLN A 85 -2.41 -32.42 -3.75
C GLN A 85 -2.10 -31.76 -2.39
N LYS A 86 -1.71 -32.57 -1.40
CA LYS A 86 -1.31 -32.08 -0.08
C LYS A 86 -0.09 -31.15 -0.18
N SER A 87 0.93 -31.55 -0.93
CA SER A 87 2.16 -30.75 -1.12
C SER A 87 1.89 -29.40 -1.78
N VAL A 88 0.96 -29.35 -2.75
CA VAL A 88 0.56 -28.12 -3.44
C VAL A 88 -0.22 -27.20 -2.50
N ALA A 89 -1.10 -27.75 -1.66
CA ALA A 89 -1.84 -26.99 -0.66
C ALA A 89 -0.92 -26.38 0.40
N GLU A 90 0.07 -27.13 0.88
CA GLU A 90 1.09 -26.65 1.82
C GLU A 90 1.90 -25.51 1.20
N MET A 91 2.39 -25.67 -0.04
CA MET A 91 3.12 -24.61 -0.74
C MET A 91 2.29 -23.35 -0.94
N LYS A 92 1.02 -23.49 -1.30
CA LYS A 92 0.11 -22.35 -1.45
C LYS A 92 -0.04 -21.59 -0.13
N ASN A 93 -0.16 -22.30 1.00
CA ASN A 93 -0.27 -21.69 2.31
C ASN A 93 1.03 -20.97 2.73
N ASP A 94 2.18 -21.59 2.50
CA ASP A 94 3.49 -20.97 2.75
C ASP A 94 3.69 -19.69 1.92
N LEU A 95 3.26 -19.70 0.66
CA LEU A 95 3.37 -18.54 -0.22
C LEU A 95 2.42 -17.42 0.21
N LEU A 96 1.19 -17.76 0.61
CA LEU A 96 0.24 -16.79 1.15
C LEU A 96 0.77 -16.18 2.44
N GLN A 97 1.36 -16.96 3.34
CA GLN A 97 2.01 -16.44 4.54
C GLN A 97 3.16 -15.50 4.20
N LYS A 98 4.05 -15.85 3.25
CA LYS A 98 5.16 -14.97 2.83
C LYS A 98 4.68 -13.67 2.18
N ILE A 99 3.65 -13.74 1.34
CA ILE A 99 3.02 -12.56 0.73
C ILE A 99 2.39 -11.68 1.82
N ASP A 100 1.72 -12.28 2.79
CA ASP A 100 1.13 -11.55 3.90
C ASP A 100 2.22 -10.87 4.73
N THR A 101 3.31 -11.56 5.11
CA THR A 101 4.43 -10.96 5.85
C THR A 101 5.12 -9.83 5.08
N ASP A 102 5.44 -10.02 3.80
CA ASP A 102 6.08 -8.98 2.96
C ASP A 102 5.17 -7.75 2.77
N ASN A 103 3.85 -7.96 2.68
CA ASN A 103 2.89 -6.87 2.57
C ASN A 103 2.66 -6.17 3.92
N ILE A 104 2.65 -6.92 5.02
CA ILE A 104 2.57 -6.40 6.38
C ILE A 104 3.82 -5.53 6.65
N ASP A 105 5.03 -6.01 6.38
CA ASP A 105 6.26 -5.24 6.59
C ASP A 105 6.32 -3.96 5.75
N LYS A 106 5.85 -4.01 4.49
CA LYS A 106 5.70 -2.82 3.63
C LYS A 106 4.62 -1.84 4.12
N CYS A 107 3.58 -2.34 4.79
CA CYS A 107 2.53 -1.50 5.40
C CYS A 107 2.95 -0.90 6.74
N VAL A 108 3.78 -1.61 7.52
CA VAL A 108 4.20 -1.22 8.88
C VAL A 108 5.31 -0.15 8.86
N MET A 109 6.12 -0.07 7.81
CA MET A 109 7.27 0.85 7.68
C MET A 109 6.94 2.31 7.27
N HIS A 110 6.06 2.99 8.02
CA HIS A 110 5.63 4.41 7.88
C HIS A 110 4.39 4.63 7.00
N LEU A 111 3.26 4.85 7.68
CA LEU A 111 2.01 5.34 7.13
C LEU A 111 1.98 6.86 7.19
N ASP A 112 2.33 7.48 6.07
CA ASP A 112 2.03 8.87 5.76
C ASP A 112 0.72 8.90 4.95
N GLY A 113 -0.09 9.96 4.99
CA GLY A 113 -1.46 9.95 4.42
C GLY A 113 -1.61 9.45 2.96
N HIS A 114 -0.58 9.61 2.11
CA HIS A 114 -0.58 9.11 0.73
C HIS A 114 -0.36 7.58 0.63
N ARG A 115 0.20 6.95 1.68
CA ARG A 115 0.43 5.50 1.79
C ARG A 115 -0.77 4.77 2.41
N VAL A 116 -1.60 5.45 3.20
CA VAL A 116 -2.86 4.89 3.75
C VAL A 116 -3.82 4.46 2.64
N LEU A 117 -3.94 5.26 1.57
CA LEU A 117 -4.76 4.92 0.40
C LEU A 117 -4.26 3.66 -0.34
N LYS A 118 -2.94 3.53 -0.52
CA LYS A 118 -2.34 2.32 -1.13
C LYS A 118 -2.49 1.10 -0.22
N ALA A 119 -2.32 1.27 1.08
CA ALA A 119 -2.53 0.21 2.05
C ALA A 119 -4.00 -0.27 2.02
N ALA A 120 -4.97 0.64 1.89
CA ALA A 120 -6.39 0.29 1.77
C ALA A 120 -6.69 -0.49 0.47
N GLU A 121 -6.11 -0.09 -0.67
CA GLU A 121 -6.23 -0.84 -1.94
C GLU A 121 -5.60 -2.25 -1.87
N VAL A 122 -4.50 -2.40 -1.13
CA VAL A 122 -3.86 -3.71 -0.89
C VAL A 122 -4.71 -4.56 0.05
N ALA A 123 -5.25 -3.95 1.11
CA ALA A 123 -6.09 -4.64 2.09
C ALA A 123 -7.43 -5.09 1.52
N ASP A 124 -8.01 -4.38 0.55
CA ASP A 124 -9.18 -4.82 -0.21
C ASP A 124 -8.91 -6.14 -0.96
N LYS A 125 -7.64 -6.49 -1.23
CA LYS A 125 -7.22 -7.75 -1.88
C LYS A 125 -6.79 -8.84 -0.90
N MET A 126 -6.57 -8.52 0.38
CA MET A 126 -6.17 -9.49 1.41
C MET A 126 -7.33 -10.39 1.84
N THR A 127 -7.04 -11.53 2.48
CA THR A 127 -8.08 -12.36 3.11
C THR A 127 -8.51 -11.76 4.45
N THR A 128 -9.72 -12.11 4.91
CA THR A 128 -10.23 -11.70 6.23
C THR A 128 -9.27 -12.04 7.38
N ASN A 129 -8.60 -13.20 7.31
CA ASN A 129 -7.67 -13.64 8.34
C ASN A 129 -6.37 -12.82 8.33
N SER A 130 -5.81 -12.56 7.14
CA SER A 130 -4.60 -11.75 6.96
C SER A 130 -4.79 -10.35 7.50
N VAL A 131 -5.96 -9.75 7.21
CA VAL A 131 -6.30 -8.42 7.70
C VAL A 131 -6.51 -8.40 9.21
N THR A 132 -7.17 -9.42 9.76
CA THR A 132 -7.35 -9.57 11.22
C THR A 132 -6.00 -9.68 11.94
N GLN A 133 -5.05 -10.42 11.38
CA GLN A 133 -3.71 -10.56 11.95
C GLN A 133 -2.92 -9.25 11.89
N LEU A 134 -2.93 -8.56 10.74
CA LEU A 134 -2.32 -7.22 10.59
C LEU A 134 -2.81 -6.25 11.68
N ILE A 135 -4.11 -6.23 11.98
CA ILE A 135 -4.68 -5.38 13.04
C ILE A 135 -4.14 -5.79 14.42
N LYS A 136 -4.14 -7.09 14.74
CA LYS A 136 -3.64 -7.59 16.01
C LYS A 136 -2.17 -7.21 16.23
N ASP A 137 -1.35 -7.33 15.18
CA ASP A 137 0.06 -6.99 15.22
C ASP A 137 0.26 -5.47 15.37
N TYR A 138 -0.53 -4.68 14.64
CA TYR A 138 -0.48 -3.22 14.69
C TYR A 138 -0.92 -2.65 16.04
N CYS A 139 -1.88 -3.32 16.69
CA CYS A 139 -2.48 -2.95 17.97
C CYS A 139 -1.92 -3.73 19.19
N SER A 140 -0.82 -4.48 19.02
CA SER A 140 -0.24 -5.28 20.11
C SER A 140 0.09 -4.43 21.36
N PRO A 141 -0.22 -4.89 22.59
CA PRO A 141 -0.04 -4.14 23.83
C PRO A 141 1.40 -3.65 24.10
N ASP A 142 2.40 -4.32 23.56
CA ASP A 142 3.82 -4.01 23.79
C ASP A 142 4.32 -2.76 23.03
N ASN A 143 3.47 -2.12 22.22
CA ASN A 143 3.82 -0.92 21.46
C ASN A 143 3.39 0.38 22.18
N ARG A 144 4.35 1.17 22.67
CA ARG A 144 4.15 2.45 23.42
C ARG A 144 3.55 3.63 22.62
N ARG A 145 2.92 3.41 21.47
CA ARG A 145 2.34 4.46 20.59
C ARG A 145 0.88 4.18 20.21
N GLN A 146 0.05 3.79 21.18
CA GLN A 146 -1.32 3.34 20.91
C GLN A 146 -2.27 4.43 20.42
N GLU A 147 -2.13 5.69 20.85
CA GLU A 147 -3.08 6.76 20.49
C GLU A 147 -2.93 7.26 19.05
N ASP A 148 -1.70 7.50 18.58
CA ASP A 148 -1.44 7.93 17.19
C ASP A 148 -1.90 6.88 16.17
N ARG A 149 -1.67 5.60 16.49
CA ARG A 149 -2.04 4.45 15.64
C ARG A 149 -3.55 4.23 15.55
N ARG A 150 -4.33 4.64 16.56
CA ARG A 150 -5.81 4.58 16.52
C ARG A 150 -6.37 5.48 15.42
N GLY A 151 -5.81 6.68 15.28
CA GLY A 151 -6.22 7.63 14.24
C GLY A 151 -5.99 7.10 12.83
N ASP A 152 -4.81 6.52 12.59
CA ASP A 152 -4.43 5.96 11.29
C ASP A 152 -5.28 4.74 10.93
N LEU A 153 -5.65 3.92 11.91
CA LEU A 153 -6.48 2.73 11.70
C LEU A 153 -7.94 3.09 11.40
N ILE A 154 -8.50 4.08 12.11
CA ILE A 154 -9.84 4.62 11.82
C ILE A 154 -9.88 5.22 10.41
N GLU A 155 -8.85 5.97 10.05
CA GLU A 155 -8.71 6.57 8.72
C GLU A 155 -8.59 5.49 7.64
N PHE A 156 -7.75 4.47 7.84
CA PHE A 156 -7.64 3.31 6.96
C PHE A 156 -8.99 2.59 6.74
N ILE A 157 -9.77 2.38 7.81
CA ILE A 157 -11.09 1.74 7.72
C ILE A 157 -12.08 2.57 6.90
N SER A 158 -11.96 3.90 6.95
CA SER A 158 -12.83 4.80 6.19
C SER A 158 -12.62 4.67 4.66
N TYR A 159 -11.42 4.27 4.23
CA TYR A 159 -11.05 4.11 2.81
C TYR A 159 -11.37 2.74 2.21
N MET A 160 -11.70 1.72 3.01
CA MET A 160 -12.11 0.42 2.46
C MET A 160 -13.42 0.54 1.70
N ASN A 161 -13.49 0.00 0.47
CA ASN A 161 -14.71 0.05 -0.33
C ASN A 161 -15.72 -1.02 0.07
N ASP A 162 -15.24 -2.18 0.54
CA ASP A 162 -16.10 -3.30 0.91
C ASP A 162 -16.87 -3.05 2.23
N ARG A 163 -18.21 -3.15 2.16
CA ARG A 163 -19.11 -2.89 3.29
C ARG A 163 -19.06 -4.00 4.35
N SER A 164 -18.87 -5.25 3.93
CA SER A 164 -18.81 -6.43 4.80
C SER A 164 -17.51 -6.42 5.60
N ARG A 165 -16.39 -6.07 4.95
CA ARG A 165 -15.09 -5.88 5.62
C ARG A 165 -15.11 -4.71 6.58
N ARG A 166 -15.70 -3.57 6.20
CA ARG A 166 -15.91 -2.45 7.14
C ARG A 166 -16.68 -2.87 8.39
N LYS A 167 -17.77 -3.64 8.24
CA LYS A 167 -18.52 -4.17 9.40
C LYS A 167 -17.68 -5.10 10.28
N LEU A 168 -16.92 -6.01 9.66
CA LEU A 168 -16.03 -6.92 10.37
C LEU A 168 -14.97 -6.14 11.17
N PHE A 169 -14.36 -5.13 10.57
CA PHE A 169 -13.39 -4.26 11.23
C PHE A 169 -13.98 -3.51 12.42
N LYS A 170 -15.18 -2.94 12.27
CA LYS A 170 -15.89 -2.29 13.37
C LYS A 170 -16.13 -3.25 14.53
N SER A 171 -16.51 -4.50 14.23
CA SER A 171 -16.68 -5.55 15.24
C SER A 171 -15.37 -5.91 15.94
N LEU A 172 -14.25 -5.93 15.20
CA LEU A 172 -12.91 -6.18 15.74
C LEU A 172 -12.45 -5.05 16.67
N LEU A 173 -12.60 -3.79 16.25
CA LEU A 173 -12.29 -2.64 17.11
C LEU A 173 -13.10 -2.64 18.41
N ALA A 174 -14.40 -2.92 18.31
CA ALA A 174 -15.27 -3.04 19.46
C ALA A 174 -14.81 -4.17 20.42
N SER A 175 -14.37 -5.31 19.89
CA SER A 175 -13.84 -6.43 20.71
C SER A 175 -12.52 -6.10 21.42
N MET A 176 -11.81 -5.07 20.96
CA MET A 176 -10.56 -4.59 21.55
C MET A 176 -10.78 -3.44 22.54
N ASN A 177 -12.03 -3.12 22.90
CA ASN A 177 -12.41 -1.96 23.72
C ASN A 177 -11.88 -0.62 23.15
N ILE A 178 -11.73 -0.53 21.83
CA ILE A 178 -11.37 0.71 21.14
C ILE A 178 -12.69 1.41 20.81
N ASP A 179 -13.08 2.37 21.65
CA ASP A 179 -14.25 3.22 21.40
C ASP A 179 -13.98 4.09 20.16
N GLU A 180 -14.88 4.06 19.17
CA GLU A 180 -14.67 4.74 17.88
C GLU A 180 -14.56 6.27 18.06
N GLY A 181 -15.06 6.82 19.17
CA GLY A 181 -15.40 8.23 19.26
C GLY A 181 -16.38 8.60 18.13
N ASN A 182 -16.98 9.78 18.18
CA ASN A 182 -17.81 10.20 17.04
C ASN A 182 -16.90 10.43 15.82
N PRO A 183 -16.99 9.67 14.70
CA PRO A 183 -16.09 9.83 13.56
C PRO A 183 -16.19 11.23 12.95
N LYS A 184 -17.35 11.89 13.11
CA LYS A 184 -17.52 13.30 12.72
C LYS A 184 -16.60 14.24 13.52
N LYS A 185 -16.40 14.02 14.82
CA LYS A 185 -15.50 14.87 15.64
C LYS A 185 -14.02 14.69 15.29
N ILE A 186 -13.59 13.49 14.88
CA ILE A 186 -12.18 13.20 14.56
C ILE A 186 -11.84 13.68 13.14
N ILE A 187 -12.80 13.62 12.20
CA ILE A 187 -12.63 14.08 10.81
C ILE A 187 -12.85 15.59 10.68
N ASP A 188 -13.80 16.20 11.41
CA ASP A 188 -14.05 17.65 11.38
C ASP A 188 -12.91 18.47 12.00
N GLN A 189 -11.99 17.85 12.75
CA GLN A 189 -10.91 18.53 13.47
C GLN A 189 -9.55 18.52 12.76
N ARG A 190 -9.39 17.78 11.65
CA ARG A 190 -8.12 17.67 10.90
C ARG A 190 -8.02 18.61 9.69
N VAL A 191 -9.09 19.29 9.30
CA VAL A 191 -9.11 20.17 8.12
C VAL A 191 -9.75 21.51 8.48
N VAL A 192 -8.97 22.45 9.00
CA VAL A 192 -9.35 23.86 8.97
C VAL A 192 -8.88 24.45 7.64
N VAL A 193 -9.44 23.96 6.53
CA VAL A 193 -9.40 24.65 5.23
C VAL A 193 -10.78 24.51 4.58
N SER A 194 -11.65 25.46 4.93
CA SER A 194 -13.02 25.65 4.41
C SER A 194 -13.99 24.49 4.70
N ASN A 195 -15.20 24.82 5.19
CA ASN A 195 -16.35 23.91 5.32
C ASN A 195 -16.86 23.35 3.96
N LYS A 196 -16.06 23.34 2.91
CA LYS A 196 -16.40 22.76 1.61
C LYS A 196 -15.99 21.30 1.62
N LYS A 197 -16.99 20.42 1.51
CA LYS A 197 -16.85 18.95 1.37
C LYS A 197 -16.01 18.52 0.15
N THR A 198 -15.56 19.47 -0.67
CA THR A 198 -14.82 19.27 -1.92
C THR A 198 -13.83 20.40 -2.13
N ALA A 199 -12.57 20.07 -2.40
CA ALA A 199 -11.61 21.01 -2.97
C ALA A 199 -11.59 20.83 -4.50
N SER A 200 -11.66 21.94 -5.25
CA SER A 200 -11.60 21.91 -6.71
C SER A 200 -10.62 22.94 -7.24
N PHE A 201 -9.72 22.54 -8.12
CA PHE A 201 -8.79 23.45 -8.79
C PHE A 201 -8.43 22.96 -10.19
N LYS A 202 -8.00 23.87 -11.05
CA LYS A 202 -7.55 23.54 -12.40
C LYS A 202 -6.11 23.07 -12.39
N CYS A 203 -5.83 21.95 -13.07
CA CYS A 203 -4.46 21.53 -13.32
C CYS A 203 -3.76 22.57 -14.21
N PRO A 204 -2.60 23.10 -13.84
CA PRO A 204 -1.94 24.14 -14.62
C PRO A 204 -1.25 23.60 -15.90
N HIS A 205 -1.26 22.28 -16.09
CA HIS A 205 -0.66 21.60 -17.25
C HIS A 205 -1.67 21.21 -18.31
N CYS A 206 -2.83 20.68 -17.91
CA CYS A 206 -3.87 20.23 -18.84
C CYS A 206 -5.17 21.02 -18.74
N THR A 207 -5.26 22.00 -17.84
CA THR A 207 -6.42 22.90 -17.59
C THR A 207 -7.71 22.23 -17.11
N LYS A 208 -7.73 20.90 -17.01
CA LYS A 208 -8.87 20.14 -16.49
C LYS A 208 -9.05 20.38 -14.99
N ASP A 209 -10.31 20.38 -14.55
CA ASP A 209 -10.68 20.50 -13.15
C ASP A 209 -10.37 19.22 -12.40
N ILE A 210 -9.60 19.34 -11.31
CA ILE A 210 -9.36 18.26 -10.37
C ILE A 210 -10.27 18.50 -9.17
N VAL A 211 -11.11 17.52 -8.86
CA VAL A 211 -12.04 17.57 -7.73
C VAL A 211 -11.67 16.50 -6.72
N TYR A 212 -11.22 16.94 -5.55
CA TYR A 212 -11.00 16.06 -4.40
C TYR A 212 -12.29 15.96 -3.60
N LYS A 213 -12.97 14.82 -3.72
CA LYS A 213 -14.08 14.45 -2.83
C LYS A 213 -13.48 14.08 -1.46
N SER A 214 -14.01 14.64 -0.38
CA SER A 214 -13.57 14.36 1.01
C SER A 214 -12.23 14.98 1.44
N ALA A 215 -11.87 16.15 0.91
CA ALA A 215 -10.90 17.10 1.49
C ALA A 215 -9.53 16.57 1.97
N VAL A 216 -8.99 15.47 1.43
CA VAL A 216 -7.61 15.00 1.72
C VAL A 216 -6.54 15.87 1.03
N TYR A 217 -6.89 17.10 0.66
CA TYR A 217 -5.95 18.07 0.13
C TYR A 217 -5.58 19.05 1.24
N SER A 218 -4.37 18.89 1.76
CA SER A 218 -3.73 19.94 2.55
C SER A 218 -3.05 20.93 1.60
N GLU A 219 -3.41 22.20 1.74
CA GLU A 219 -2.82 23.28 0.96
C GLU A 219 -1.28 23.28 1.07
N GLY A 220 -0.59 23.60 -0.02
CA GLY A 220 0.87 23.57 -0.07
C GLY A 220 1.50 22.19 -0.22
N TYR A 221 0.71 21.10 -0.26
CA TYR A 221 1.21 19.77 -0.64
C TYR A 221 1.28 19.56 -2.14
N LEU A 222 2.15 18.61 -2.51
CA LEU A 222 2.35 18.13 -3.86
C LEU A 222 1.06 17.53 -4.41
N VAL A 223 0.51 18.15 -5.43
CA VAL A 223 -0.65 17.66 -6.16
C VAL A 223 -0.18 16.90 -7.40
N THR A 224 -0.70 15.70 -7.60
CA THR A 224 -0.52 14.95 -8.85
C THR A 224 -1.84 14.98 -9.64
N CYS A 225 -1.80 15.41 -10.89
CA CYS A 225 -2.98 15.41 -11.75
C CYS A 225 -3.54 13.99 -11.91
N CYS A 226 -4.83 13.79 -11.61
CA CYS A 226 -5.45 12.46 -11.67
C CYS A 226 -5.69 11.94 -13.09
N TYR A 227 -5.72 12.81 -14.10
CA TYR A 227 -5.94 12.41 -15.50
C TYR A 227 -4.75 11.66 -16.09
N ASP A 228 -5.02 10.51 -16.72
CA ASP A 228 -4.00 9.60 -17.24
C ASP A 228 -3.07 10.23 -18.28
N ASN A 229 -3.60 11.14 -19.09
CA ASN A 229 -2.83 11.83 -20.12
C ASN A 229 -1.98 13.01 -19.59
N CYS A 230 -2.06 13.33 -18.29
CA CYS A 230 -1.31 14.41 -17.69
C CYS A 230 -0.35 13.89 -16.63
N LYS A 231 -0.85 13.34 -15.52
CA LYS A 231 -0.08 12.86 -14.34
C LYS A 231 1.04 13.80 -13.82
N ARG A 232 1.11 15.04 -14.31
CA ARG A 232 2.11 16.03 -13.90
C ARG A 232 1.81 16.53 -12.50
N LYS A 233 2.90 16.83 -11.79
CA LYS A 233 2.89 17.34 -10.42
C LYS A 233 2.88 18.86 -10.42
N PHE A 234 2.29 19.46 -9.39
CA PHE A 234 2.34 20.89 -9.14
C PHE A 234 2.05 21.17 -7.66
N HIS A 235 2.37 22.37 -7.20
CA HIS A 235 1.94 22.88 -5.89
C HIS A 235 0.92 23.98 -6.08
N GLN A 236 0.05 24.15 -5.09
CA GLN A 236 -0.92 25.23 -5.05
C GLN A 236 -1.09 25.75 -3.62
N VAL A 237 -1.19 27.08 -3.49
CA VAL A 237 -1.41 27.78 -2.23
C VAL A 237 -2.24 29.04 -2.48
N ALA A 238 -3.34 29.20 -1.76
CA ALA A 238 -4.14 30.42 -1.73
C ALA A 238 -3.40 31.52 -0.97
N CYS A 239 -3.40 32.72 -1.56
CA CYS A 239 -2.90 33.90 -0.89
C CYS A 239 -3.83 34.25 0.29
N PRO A 240 -3.30 34.44 1.50
CA PRO A 240 -4.13 34.78 2.66
C PRO A 240 -4.66 36.23 2.65
N HIS A 241 -4.25 37.03 1.66
CA HIS A 241 -4.64 38.44 1.50
C HIS A 241 -5.78 38.65 0.51
N CYS A 242 -5.78 37.92 -0.60
CA CYS A 242 -6.77 38.07 -1.67
C CYS A 242 -7.49 36.76 -2.04
N SER A 243 -7.16 35.65 -1.38
CA SER A 243 -7.64 34.29 -1.70
C SER A 243 -7.31 33.82 -3.13
N GLY A 244 -6.48 34.56 -3.87
CA GLY A 244 -5.99 34.18 -5.18
C GLY A 244 -5.06 32.97 -5.09
N SER A 245 -5.27 31.99 -5.97
CA SER A 245 -4.51 30.74 -5.98
C SER A 245 -3.16 30.90 -6.68
N ASN A 246 -2.07 30.76 -5.94
CA ASN A 246 -0.70 30.71 -6.47
C ASN A 246 -0.38 29.27 -6.83
N THR A 247 0.10 29.04 -8.05
CA THR A 247 0.34 27.69 -8.57
C THR A 247 1.73 27.58 -9.15
N TRP A 248 2.47 26.56 -8.69
CA TRP A 248 3.82 26.25 -9.13
C TRP A 248 3.79 25.02 -10.04
N LYS A 249 3.86 25.24 -11.35
CA LYS A 249 3.76 24.20 -12.37
C LYS A 249 4.78 23.09 -12.21
N ASN A 250 5.98 23.39 -11.72
CA ASN A 250 7.06 22.42 -11.60
C ASN A 250 7.12 21.74 -10.22
N ALA A 251 6.14 22.02 -9.36
CA ALA A 251 6.13 21.56 -7.99
C ALA A 251 7.38 21.95 -7.19
N ASP A 252 7.91 23.14 -7.46
CA ASP A 252 9.11 23.73 -6.86
C ASP A 252 8.80 24.69 -5.69
N TYR A 253 7.53 24.76 -5.25
CA TYR A 253 7.17 25.45 -4.01
C TYR A 253 7.90 24.83 -2.80
N GLN A 254 8.53 25.70 -2.02
CA GLN A 254 9.22 25.35 -0.78
C GLN A 254 8.41 25.89 0.40
N GLN A 255 7.95 24.98 1.25
CA GLN A 255 7.25 25.35 2.47
C GLN A 255 8.18 26.12 3.41
N GLY A 256 7.68 27.19 4.02
CA GLY A 256 8.45 28.10 4.87
C GLY A 256 9.06 29.29 4.11
N SER A 257 9.29 29.14 2.80
CA SER A 257 9.85 30.22 2.00
C SER A 257 8.87 31.35 1.76
N VAL A 258 9.40 32.57 1.61
CA VAL A 258 8.60 33.77 1.36
C VAL A 258 7.99 33.71 -0.05
N VAL A 259 6.66 33.66 -0.10
CA VAL A 259 5.89 33.73 -1.34
C VAL A 259 5.42 35.15 -1.58
N THR A 260 5.64 35.67 -2.79
CA THR A 260 4.98 36.89 -3.27
C THR A 260 3.74 36.49 -4.07
N CYS A 261 2.57 37.03 -3.73
CA CYS A 261 1.35 36.71 -4.45
C CYS A 261 1.49 37.04 -5.95
N ALA A 262 1.16 36.07 -6.81
CA ALA A 262 1.30 36.20 -8.27
C ALA A 262 0.36 37.26 -8.86
N TYR A 263 -0.79 37.51 -8.23
CA TYR A 263 -1.82 38.45 -8.71
C TYR A 263 -1.31 39.89 -8.61
N ASP A 264 -1.36 40.62 -9.73
CA ASP A 264 -0.84 41.99 -9.84
C ASP A 264 -1.53 42.98 -8.90
N THR A 265 -2.79 42.74 -8.57
CA THR A 265 -3.56 43.58 -7.65
C THR A 265 -3.21 43.33 -6.18
N CYS A 266 -2.53 42.23 -5.86
CA CYS A 266 -2.19 41.89 -4.48
C CYS A 266 -0.69 42.12 -4.21
N LYS A 267 0.19 41.37 -4.88
CA LYS A 267 1.67 41.38 -4.68
C LYS A 267 2.17 41.31 -3.21
N ARG A 268 1.29 41.06 -2.23
CA ARG A 268 1.67 40.93 -0.83
C ARG A 268 2.43 39.63 -0.60
N LYS A 269 3.41 39.70 0.30
CA LYS A 269 4.20 38.56 0.73
C LYS A 269 3.48 37.77 1.82
N PHE A 270 3.74 36.47 1.88
CA PHE A 270 3.30 35.58 2.96
C PHE A 270 4.22 34.36 3.02
N GLN A 271 4.16 33.61 4.12
CA GLN A 271 4.80 32.30 4.24
C GLN A 271 3.77 31.27 4.68
N GLN A 272 3.98 30.02 4.28
CA GLN A 272 3.16 28.91 4.74
C GLN A 272 4.02 27.68 4.99
N VAL A 273 3.78 27.03 6.12
CA VAL A 273 4.26 25.67 6.42
C VAL A 273 3.08 24.77 6.73
N VAL A 274 3.30 23.46 6.71
CA VAL A 274 2.31 22.50 7.19
C VAL A 274 2.82 21.88 8.47
N CYS A 275 1.98 21.88 9.52
CA CYS A 275 2.30 21.19 10.76
C CYS A 275 2.49 19.68 10.50
N PRO A 276 3.63 19.09 10.88
CA PRO A 276 3.92 17.67 10.61
C PRO A 276 3.16 16.70 11.51
N HIS A 277 2.42 17.22 12.50
CA HIS A 277 1.65 16.44 13.48
C HIS A 277 0.18 16.33 13.11
N CYS A 278 -0.43 17.41 12.62
CA CYS A 278 -1.86 17.45 12.29
C CYS A 278 -2.16 17.77 10.82
N PHE A 279 -1.13 18.03 10.01
CA PHE A 279 -1.24 18.39 8.59
C PHE A 279 -2.04 19.67 8.31
N GLY A 280 -2.27 20.48 9.35
CA GLY A 280 -2.88 21.79 9.24
C GLY A 280 -1.91 22.83 8.66
N SER A 281 -2.43 23.68 7.78
CA SER A 281 -1.68 24.79 7.16
C SER A 281 -1.49 25.94 8.15
N ILE A 282 -0.25 26.40 8.34
CA ILE A 282 0.07 27.54 9.20
C ILE A 282 0.59 28.64 8.29
N VAL A 283 -0.05 29.81 8.34
CA VAL A 283 0.19 30.91 7.40
C VAL A 283 0.59 32.18 8.15
N TRP A 284 1.74 32.73 7.81
CA TRP A 284 2.21 34.04 8.27
C TRP A 284 1.92 35.07 7.19
N LYS A 285 0.87 35.86 7.42
CA LYS A 285 0.40 36.88 6.47
C LYS A 285 1.45 37.94 6.16
N ASN A 286 2.39 38.20 7.07
CA ASN A 286 3.39 39.24 6.88
C ASN A 286 4.76 38.70 6.46
N ALA A 287 4.88 37.38 6.24
CA ALA A 287 6.15 36.71 5.96
C ALA A 287 7.23 37.01 7.01
N ASP A 288 6.83 36.95 8.28
CA ASP A 288 7.65 37.20 9.47
C ASP A 288 8.11 35.92 10.18
N HIS A 289 7.89 34.75 9.58
CA HIS A 289 8.43 33.49 10.09
C HIS A 289 9.90 33.33 9.71
N LYS A 290 10.74 33.12 10.71
CA LYS A 290 12.15 32.74 10.53
C LYS A 290 12.24 31.23 10.32
N GLU A 291 12.73 30.78 9.16
CA GLU A 291 13.01 29.35 8.94
C GLU A 291 13.95 28.82 10.05
N GLY A 292 13.76 27.56 10.45
CA GLY A 292 14.48 26.93 11.56
C GLY A 292 13.96 27.27 12.97
N SER A 293 13.18 28.35 13.11
CA SER A 293 12.58 28.71 14.41
C SER A 293 11.54 27.69 14.88
N VAL A 294 11.41 27.55 16.20
CA VAL A 294 10.40 26.68 16.81
C VAL A 294 9.00 27.25 16.55
N VAL A 295 8.18 26.47 15.84
CA VAL A 295 6.77 26.78 15.58
C VAL A 295 5.91 25.95 16.51
N THR A 296 5.00 26.62 17.23
CA THR A 296 3.91 25.94 17.93
C THR A 296 2.69 25.92 17.03
N CYS A 297 2.14 24.73 16.78
CA CYS A 297 0.94 24.57 15.96
C CYS A 297 -0.23 25.37 16.57
N PRO A 298 -0.86 26.31 15.83
CA PRO A 298 -1.90 27.18 16.39
C PRO A 298 -3.21 26.44 16.65
N TYR A 299 -3.44 25.30 15.99
CA TYR A 299 -4.66 24.50 16.12
C TYR A 299 -4.82 23.94 17.54
N GLU A 300 -5.96 24.21 18.17
CA GLU A 300 -6.33 23.77 19.54
C GLU A 300 -6.19 22.27 19.77
N THR A 301 -6.47 21.47 18.74
CA THR A 301 -6.38 20.01 18.81
C THR A 301 -4.97 19.47 18.68
N CYS A 302 -3.99 20.29 18.30
CA CYS A 302 -2.63 19.87 18.05
C CYS A 302 -1.66 20.46 19.08
N LYS A 303 -1.47 21.79 19.08
CA LYS A 303 -0.53 22.52 19.97
C LYS A 303 0.90 21.97 20.06
N GLN A 304 1.28 21.01 19.22
CA GLN A 304 2.61 20.44 19.16
C GLN A 304 3.61 21.43 18.58
N LYS A 305 4.83 21.38 19.08
CA LYS A 305 5.97 22.15 18.56
C LYS A 305 6.62 21.40 17.41
N PHE A 306 7.23 22.12 16.48
CA PHE A 306 8.11 21.57 15.46
C PHE A 306 9.07 22.65 14.95
N GLN A 307 10.12 22.24 14.25
CA GLN A 307 10.97 23.14 13.47
C GLN A 307 11.00 22.67 12.03
N GLN A 308 11.16 23.62 11.12
CA GLN A 308 11.27 23.35 9.69
C GLN A 308 12.22 24.32 9.04
N LEU A 309 13.06 23.82 8.13
CA LEU A 309 13.89 24.65 7.26
C LEU A 309 13.99 24.08 5.86
N ALA A 310 14.31 24.93 4.89
CA ALA A 310 14.62 24.50 3.54
C ALA A 310 16.13 24.24 3.39
N CYS A 311 16.50 23.11 2.79
CA CYS A 311 17.89 22.85 2.45
C CYS A 311 18.37 23.82 1.36
N THR A 312 19.42 24.58 1.63
CA THR A 312 20.00 25.58 0.72
C THR A 312 20.57 25.00 -0.59
N HIS A 313 20.82 23.68 -0.64
CA HIS A 313 21.44 23.02 -1.79
C HIS A 313 20.46 22.30 -2.71
N CYS A 314 19.36 21.77 -2.16
CA CYS A 314 18.40 20.97 -2.93
C CYS A 314 16.95 21.39 -2.73
N SER A 315 16.71 22.43 -1.92
CA SER A 315 15.37 22.94 -1.62
C SER A 315 14.44 21.94 -0.94
N GLY A 316 14.97 20.80 -0.49
CA GLY A 316 14.23 19.82 0.29
C GLY A 316 13.89 20.35 1.68
N SER A 317 12.65 20.14 2.12
CA SER A 317 12.22 20.51 3.47
C SER A 317 12.76 19.53 4.50
N ILE A 318 13.42 20.04 5.53
CA ILE A 318 13.88 19.29 6.70
C ILE A 318 12.98 19.67 7.87
N VAL A 319 12.46 18.68 8.57
CA VAL A 319 11.45 18.87 9.63
C VAL A 319 11.85 18.10 10.87
N TRP A 320 11.96 18.81 12.00
CA TRP A 320 12.12 18.23 13.32
C TRP A 320 10.79 18.26 14.05
N LYS A 321 10.14 17.10 14.12
CA LYS A 321 8.81 16.96 14.75
C LYS A 321 8.83 17.33 16.23
N ASN A 322 9.95 17.19 16.94
CA ASN A 322 10.03 17.48 18.37
C ASN A 322 10.57 18.87 18.68
N ALA A 323 10.92 19.66 17.66
CA ALA A 323 11.61 20.95 17.81
C ALA A 323 12.88 20.84 18.68
N ASP A 324 13.69 19.82 18.40
CA ASP A 324 14.89 19.46 19.14
C ASP A 324 16.20 19.88 18.45
N HIS A 325 16.13 20.74 17.43
CA HIS A 325 17.30 21.26 16.73
C HIS A 325 17.73 22.63 17.29
N GLU A 326 19.00 22.78 17.62
CA GLU A 326 19.55 24.02 18.16
C GLU A 326 19.90 25.02 17.03
N GLU A 327 19.64 26.32 17.25
CA GLU A 327 19.64 27.39 16.22
C GLU A 327 21.00 27.65 15.52
N ASP A 328 22.09 27.05 15.99
CA ASP A 328 23.43 27.19 15.40
C ASP A 328 24.10 25.84 15.10
N GLU A 329 23.35 24.74 15.26
CA GLU A 329 23.88 23.43 14.92
C GLU A 329 23.86 23.22 13.40
N PRO A 330 24.96 22.72 12.82
CA PRO A 330 24.99 22.48 11.39
C PRO A 330 24.10 21.30 11.01
N VAL A 331 23.23 21.54 10.04
CA VAL A 331 22.22 20.60 9.56
C VAL A 331 22.77 19.81 8.38
N THR A 332 22.56 18.49 8.41
CA THR A 332 22.83 17.62 7.26
C THR A 332 21.53 17.32 6.53
N CYS A 333 21.49 17.60 5.23
CA CYS A 333 20.32 17.30 4.41
C CYS A 333 19.98 15.80 4.41
N VAL A 334 18.74 15.46 4.77
CA VAL A 334 18.27 14.07 4.87
C VAL A 334 18.02 13.40 3.50
N TYR A 335 17.93 14.19 2.43
CA TYR A 335 17.70 13.67 1.08
C TYR A 335 18.98 13.03 0.52
N GLU A 336 18.85 11.79 0.00
CA GLU A 336 19.97 10.96 -0.46
C GLU A 336 20.83 11.60 -1.55
N ASN A 337 20.19 12.34 -2.46
CA ASN A 337 20.87 13.05 -3.56
C ASN A 337 21.53 14.36 -3.13
N CYS A 338 21.35 14.80 -1.89
CA CYS A 338 21.94 16.02 -1.37
C CYS A 338 23.02 15.72 -0.33
N ARG A 339 22.64 15.18 0.85
CA ARG A 339 23.55 14.87 1.98
C ARG A 339 24.56 15.95 2.39
N ARG A 340 24.44 17.18 1.87
CA ARG A 340 25.31 18.31 2.20
C ARG A 340 24.96 18.87 3.57
N ARG A 341 26.01 19.32 4.26
CA ARG A 341 25.94 20.00 5.56
C ARG A 341 25.91 21.51 5.34
N PHE A 342 25.07 22.21 6.08
CA PHE A 342 24.94 23.68 6.04
C PHE A 342 24.59 24.21 7.43
N LEU A 343 24.72 25.52 7.59
CA LEU A 343 24.31 26.25 8.79
C LEU A 343 22.93 26.85 8.55
#